data_AF-A0A949ML61-F1
#
_entry.id   AF-A0A949ML61-F1
#
_cell.length_a   1.000
_cell.length_b   1.000
_cell.length_c   1.000
_cell.angle_alpha   90.00
_cell.angle_beta   90.00
_cell.angle_gamma   90.00
#
_symmetry.space_group_name_H-M   'P 1'
#
loop_
_entity.id
_entity.type
_entity.pdbx_description
1 polymer ?
#
loop_
_entity_poly.entity_id
_entity_poly.type
_entity_poly.pdbx_seq_one_letter_code
_entity_poly.pdbx_strand_id
1 'polypeptide(L)'
;MLQITPCGADLCGFIAGIALSHPGDAMPVNWQGKPQCGFLMLRVAPAQPAGNGGKRWKGALQDPRNGNVYRTTVKFNAAGNLELHGYIGIPVLGETQLWPKFDAKILPGCHVPSLDGK
;
A
#
# COMPACT_ATOMS: atom_id res chain seq x y z
N MET A 1 -3.56 2.29 6.37
CA MET A 1 -4.17 3.05 5.27
C MET A 1 -3.08 3.62 4.39
N LEU A 2 -3.16 3.32 3.09
CA LEU A 2 -2.17 3.75 2.11
C LEU A 2 -2.76 4.84 1.21
N GLN A 3 -2.11 5.99 1.13
CA GLN A 3 -2.46 7.05 0.19
C GLN A 3 -1.63 6.88 -1.08
N ILE A 4 -2.30 6.72 -2.21
CA ILE A 4 -1.65 6.61 -3.52
C ILE A 4 -1.75 7.95 -4.24
N THR A 5 -0.61 8.49 -4.67
CA THR A 5 -0.50 9.76 -5.38
C THR A 5 0.48 9.66 -6.54
N PRO A 6 0.28 10.42 -7.63
CA PRO A 6 1.31 10.56 -8.65
C PRO A 6 2.63 11.10 -8.07
N CYS A 7 3.75 10.57 -8.53
CA CYS A 7 5.10 11.00 -8.18
C CYS A 7 6.00 10.99 -9.42
N GLY A 8 5.95 12.08 -10.19
CA GLY A 8 6.50 12.11 -11.55
C GLY A 8 5.66 11.25 -12.49
N ALA A 9 6.28 10.31 -13.19
CA ALA A 9 5.58 9.37 -14.06
C ALA A 9 5.00 8.14 -13.31
N ASP A 10 5.39 7.95 -12.05
CA ASP A 10 5.02 6.80 -11.25
C ASP A 10 3.80 7.08 -10.36
N LEU A 11 3.24 6.03 -9.78
CA LEU A 11 2.38 6.11 -8.60
C LEU A 11 3.20 5.73 -7.37
N CYS A 12 3.10 6.55 -6.32
CA CYS A 12 3.70 6.31 -5.03
C CYS A 12 2.61 6.09 -3.98
N GLY A 13 2.78 5.08 -3.13
CA GLY A 13 1.91 4.79 -2.00
C GLY A 13 2.62 5.07 -0.68
N PHE A 14 2.07 5.99 0.10
CA PHE A 14 2.58 6.38 1.41
C PHE A 14 1.63 5.93 2.52
N ILE A 15 2.17 5.51 3.66
CA ILE A 15 1.34 5.18 4.83
C ILE A 15 0.78 6.48 5.40
N ALA A 16 -0.52 6.71 5.18
CA ALA A 16 -1.19 7.93 5.62
C ALA A 16 -1.89 7.77 6.98
N GLY A 17 -2.20 6.54 7.37
CA GLY A 17 -2.84 6.27 8.65
C GLY A 17 -2.67 4.82 9.10
N ILE A 18 -2.61 4.60 10.41
CA ILE A 18 -2.39 3.30 11.03
C ILE A 18 -3.50 3.09 12.08
N ALA A 19 -4.17 1.94 11.99
CA ALA A 19 -5.04 1.46 13.06
C ALA A 19 -4.16 0.80 14.12
N LEU A 20 -4.21 1.32 15.33
CA LEU A 20 -3.48 0.76 16.47
C LEU A 20 -4.27 -0.39 17.09
N SER A 21 -3.57 -1.31 17.74
CA SER A 21 -4.20 -2.41 18.47
C SER A 21 -4.97 -1.91 19.69
N HIS A 22 -4.43 -0.94 20.44
CA HIS A 22 -5.11 -0.31 21.56
C HIS A 22 -5.03 1.21 21.51
N PRO A 23 -6.05 1.92 22.06
CA PRO A 23 -5.97 3.36 22.24
C PRO A 23 -4.75 3.76 23.07
N GLY A 24 -3.94 4.67 22.55
CA GLY A 24 -2.75 5.18 23.23
C GLY A 24 -1.45 4.40 22.95
N ASP A 25 -1.51 3.29 22.19
CA ASP A 25 -0.30 2.63 21.72
C ASP A 25 0.59 3.60 20.94
N ALA A 26 1.91 3.43 21.05
CA ALA A 26 2.85 4.21 20.28
C ALA A 26 2.70 3.92 18.78
N MET A 27 2.84 4.96 17.95
CA MET A 27 2.91 4.76 16.50
C MET A 27 4.12 3.88 16.15
N PRO A 28 3.94 2.85 15.30
CA PRO A 28 5.02 1.93 15.02
C PRO A 28 6.13 2.61 14.23
N VAL A 29 7.34 2.12 14.47
CA VAL A 29 8.53 2.47 13.68
C VAL A 29 8.79 1.40 12.61
N ASN A 30 9.46 1.79 11.54
CA ASN A 30 9.90 0.89 10.49
C ASN A 30 11.12 0.08 10.96
N TRP A 31 11.59 -0.83 10.10
CA TRP A 31 12.77 -1.66 10.33
C TRP A 31 14.08 -0.89 10.63
N GLN A 32 14.10 0.43 10.44
CA GLN A 32 15.23 1.32 10.76
C GLN A 32 14.99 2.17 12.03
N GLY A 33 13.90 1.95 12.76
CA GLY A 33 13.53 2.76 13.93
C GLY A 33 12.94 4.13 13.60
N LYS A 34 12.60 4.42 12.33
CA LYS A 34 11.95 5.68 11.92
C LYS A 34 10.43 5.54 11.90
N PRO A 35 9.64 6.60 12.09
CA PRO A 35 8.17 6.50 12.03
C PRO A 35 7.68 5.80 10.75
N GLN A 36 6.71 4.88 10.88
CA GLN A 36 6.06 4.29 9.70
C GLN A 36 5.11 5.27 9.01
N CYS A 37 4.61 6.29 9.73
CA CYS A 37 3.80 7.31 9.11
C CYS A 37 4.59 8.06 8.04
N GLY A 38 3.99 8.22 6.85
CA GLY A 38 4.62 8.83 5.69
C GLY A 38 5.65 7.93 4.99
N PHE A 39 5.82 6.68 5.42
CA PHE A 39 6.73 5.75 4.77
C PHE A 39 6.27 5.46 3.33
N LEU A 40 7.21 5.59 2.37
CA LEU A 40 7.00 5.20 0.98
C LEU A 40 6.99 3.67 0.88
N MET A 41 5.80 3.09 0.88
CA MET A 41 5.62 1.64 0.86
C MET A 41 5.56 1.10 -0.57
N LEU A 42 5.03 1.87 -1.53
CA LEU A 42 4.77 1.42 -2.89
C LEU A 42 5.32 2.43 -3.89
N ARG A 43 6.02 1.96 -4.92
CA ARG A 43 6.37 2.77 -6.09
C ARG A 43 6.21 1.94 -7.36
N VAL A 44 5.33 2.36 -8.25
CA VAL A 44 4.99 1.61 -9.47
C VAL A 44 4.86 2.51 -10.69
N ALA A 45 5.48 2.12 -11.80
CA ALA A 45 5.43 2.83 -13.08
C ALA A 45 4.30 2.26 -13.96
N PRO A 46 3.70 3.05 -14.86
CA PRO A 46 2.76 2.55 -15.86
C PRO A 46 3.38 1.39 -16.65
N ALA A 47 2.63 0.28 -16.74
CA ALA A 47 3.03 -0.89 -17.50
C ALA A 47 2.08 -1.07 -18.68
N GLN A 48 2.62 -1.52 -19.82
CA GLN A 48 1.80 -1.89 -20.96
C GLN A 48 0.80 -3.00 -20.56
N PRO A 49 -0.46 -2.91 -21.01
CA PRO A 49 -1.43 -3.96 -20.73
C PRO A 49 -0.97 -5.28 -21.35
N ALA A 50 -1.04 -6.38 -20.61
CA ALA A 50 -1.00 -7.71 -21.22
C ALA A 50 -2.37 -7.99 -21.83
N GLY A 51 -2.55 -7.67 -23.12
CA GLY A 51 -3.79 -7.92 -23.87
C GLY A 51 -4.94 -6.93 -23.58
N ASN A 52 -6.18 -7.43 -23.67
CA ASN A 52 -7.43 -6.64 -23.78
C ASN A 52 -7.84 -5.77 -22.57
N GLY A 53 -6.98 -5.45 -21.60
CA GLY A 53 -7.46 -5.02 -20.28
C GLY A 53 -6.63 -4.03 -19.49
N GLY A 54 -7.25 -2.87 -19.22
CA GLY A 54 -7.05 -2.02 -18.04
C GLY A 54 -5.68 -1.34 -17.87
N LYS A 55 -5.66 -0.17 -17.22
CA LYS A 55 -4.39 0.43 -16.78
C LYS A 55 -3.76 -0.46 -15.71
N ARG A 56 -2.48 -0.77 -15.86
CA ARG A 56 -1.67 -1.54 -14.91
C ARG A 56 -0.39 -0.80 -14.60
N TRP A 57 0.16 -1.06 -13.44
CA TRP A 57 1.44 -0.53 -13.01
C TRP A 57 2.33 -1.65 -12.48
N LYS A 58 3.65 -1.46 -12.58
CA LYS A 58 4.64 -2.41 -12.07
C LYS A 58 5.77 -1.67 -11.37
N GLY A 59 6.30 -2.26 -10.31
CA GLY A 59 7.41 -1.70 -9.56
C GLY A 59 7.70 -2.52 -8.32
N ALA A 60 7.79 -1.85 -7.17
CA ALA A 60 8.15 -2.48 -5.91
C ALA A 60 7.26 -2.04 -4.75
N LEU A 61 7.07 -2.97 -3.81
CA LEU A 61 6.49 -2.73 -2.50
C LEU A 61 7.54 -3.07 -1.43
N GLN A 62 7.78 -2.18 -0.49
CA GLN A 62 8.63 -2.44 0.67
C GLN A 62 7.77 -2.59 1.93
N ASP A 63 7.93 -3.69 2.65
CA ASP A 63 7.27 -3.87 3.94
C ASP A 63 7.98 -3.00 5.00
N PRO A 64 7.28 -2.02 5.61
CA PRO A 64 7.90 -1.15 6.60
C PRO A 64 8.37 -1.90 7.85
N ARG A 65 7.80 -3.07 8.16
CA ARG A 65 8.03 -3.80 9.41
C ARG A 65 9.38 -4.52 9.41
N ASN A 66 9.79 -5.07 8.27
CA ASN A 66 11.02 -5.86 8.14
C ASN A 66 11.96 -5.38 7.02
N GLY A 67 11.52 -4.44 6.18
CA GLY A 67 12.34 -3.89 5.09
C GLY A 67 12.37 -4.73 3.82
N ASN A 68 11.67 -5.88 3.79
CA ASN A 68 11.62 -6.74 2.61
C ASN A 68 11.02 -6.01 1.43
N VAL A 69 11.64 -6.21 0.25
CA VAL A 69 11.20 -5.59 -1.00
C VAL A 69 10.66 -6.66 -1.93
N TYR A 70 9.43 -6.45 -2.39
CA TYR A 70 8.71 -7.33 -3.28
C TYR A 70 8.58 -6.66 -4.64
N ARG A 71 8.72 -7.45 -5.71
CA ARG A 71 8.29 -6.99 -7.04
C ARG A 71 6.78 -6.98 -7.05
N THR A 72 6.18 -5.95 -7.62
CA THR A 72 4.74 -5.74 -7.48
C THR A 72 4.10 -5.34 -8.80
N THR A 73 2.93 -5.90 -9.06
CA THR A 73 2.01 -5.40 -10.09
C THR A 73 0.72 -4.90 -9.46
N VAL A 74 0.19 -3.80 -9.98
CA VAL A 74 -0.99 -3.13 -9.44
C VAL A 74 -1.99 -2.87 -10.57
N LYS A 75 -3.27 -3.03 -10.28
CA LYS A 75 -4.38 -2.58 -11.13
C LYS A 75 -5.59 -2.23 -10.26
N PHE A 76 -6.53 -1.48 -10.81
CA PHE A 76 -7.86 -1.35 -10.22
C PHE A 76 -8.79 -2.38 -10.80
N ASN A 77 -9.59 -3.03 -9.96
CA ASN A 77 -10.66 -3.91 -10.42
C ASN A 77 -11.94 -3.11 -10.77
N ALA A 78 -12.97 -3.80 -11.23
CA ALA A 78 -14.24 -3.16 -11.63
C ALA A 78 -14.96 -2.42 -10.48
N ALA A 79 -14.76 -2.86 -9.23
CA ALA A 79 -15.28 -2.18 -8.03
C ALA A 79 -14.44 -0.96 -7.62
N GLY A 80 -13.32 -0.69 -8.29
CA GLY A 80 -12.40 0.38 -7.93
C GLY A 80 -11.49 0.08 -6.75
N ASN A 81 -11.40 -1.19 -6.33
CA ASN A 81 -10.42 -1.64 -5.33
C ASN A 81 -9.06 -1.82 -6.00
N LEU A 82 -8.00 -1.60 -5.23
CA LEU A 82 -6.63 -1.83 -5.66
C LEU A 82 -6.30 -3.32 -5.52
N GLU A 83 -6.03 -3.98 -6.63
CA GLU A 83 -5.47 -5.34 -6.65
C GLU A 83 -3.95 -5.23 -6.74
N LEU A 84 -3.27 -5.62 -5.67
CA LEU A 84 -1.83 -5.59 -5.54
C LEU A 84 -1.31 -7.02 -5.49
N HIS A 85 -0.42 -7.38 -6.41
CA HIS A 85 0.20 -8.69 -6.44
C HIS A 85 1.71 -8.55 -6.25
N GLY A 86 2.22 -9.05 -5.12
CA GLY A 86 3.62 -8.99 -4.71
C GLY A 86 4.31 -10.35 -4.79
N TYR A 87 5.55 -10.41 -5.27
CA TYR A 87 6.30 -11.66 -5.43
C TYR A 87 7.81 -11.47 -5.27
N ILE A 88 8.50 -12.57 -4.97
CA ILE A 88 9.95 -12.69 -5.01
C ILE A 88 10.32 -13.59 -6.19
N GLY A 89 11.18 -13.12 -7.10
CA GLY A 89 11.57 -13.87 -8.30
C GLY A 89 10.48 -13.84 -9.39
N ILE A 90 9.65 -14.89 -9.47
CA ILE A 90 8.64 -15.07 -10.54
C ILE A 90 7.22 -14.72 -10.07
N PRO A 91 6.37 -14.11 -10.94
CA PRO A 91 5.04 -13.66 -10.54
C PRO A 91 4.10 -14.78 -10.04
N VAL A 92 4.13 -15.98 -10.61
CA VAL A 92 3.16 -17.05 -10.26
C VAL A 92 3.27 -17.53 -8.80
N LEU A 93 4.39 -17.26 -8.13
CA LEU A 93 4.62 -17.62 -6.72
C LEU A 93 4.33 -16.45 -5.76
N GLY A 94 3.72 -15.38 -6.25
CA GLY A 94 3.35 -14.22 -5.44
C GLY A 94 2.02 -14.37 -4.72
N GLU A 95 1.72 -13.36 -3.91
CA GLU A 95 0.45 -13.20 -3.23
C GLU A 95 -0.29 -11.97 -3.75
N THR A 96 -1.61 -12.09 -3.87
CA THR A 96 -2.49 -10.98 -4.23
C THR A 96 -3.25 -10.50 -3.01
N GLN A 97 -3.21 -9.20 -2.76
CA GLN A 97 -4.05 -8.51 -1.79
C GLN A 97 -5.03 -7.58 -2.51
N LEU A 98 -6.24 -7.49 -1.95
CA LEU A 98 -7.26 -6.54 -2.37
C LEU A 98 -7.37 -5.45 -1.33
N TRP A 99 -7.07 -4.22 -1.71
CA TRP A 99 -7.20 -3.06 -0.82
C TRP A 99 -8.42 -2.23 -1.25
N PRO A 100 -9.47 -2.17 -0.42
CA PRO A 100 -10.61 -1.32 -0.70
C PRO A 100 -10.23 0.15 -0.55
N LYS A 101 -11.06 1.04 -1.11
CA LYS A 101 -10.96 2.46 -0.82
C LYS A 101 -11.24 2.70 0.67
N PHE A 102 -10.51 3.66 1.22
CA PHE A 102 -10.70 4.09 2.60
C PHE A 102 -11.47 5.41 2.61
N ASP A 103 -12.69 5.36 3.13
CA ASP A 103 -13.63 6.50 3.10
C ASP A 103 -13.78 7.20 4.46
N ALA A 104 -13.09 6.72 5.51
CA ALA A 104 -13.12 7.33 6.83
C ALA A 104 -12.05 8.42 7.00
N LYS A 105 -12.12 9.15 8.12
CA LYS A 105 -11.15 10.22 8.43
C LYS A 105 -9.88 9.65 9.04
N ILE A 106 -8.74 10.16 8.56
CA ILE A 106 -7.44 10.02 9.25
C ILE A 106 -7.37 11.15 10.29
N LEU A 107 -7.13 10.77 11.55
CA LEU A 107 -6.99 11.69 12.68
C LEU A 107 -5.56 12.24 12.73
N PRO A 108 -5.32 13.36 13.47
CA PRO A 108 -3.99 13.90 13.68
C PRO A 108 -2.99 12.83 14.15
N GLY A 109 -1.72 12.95 13.74
CA GLY A 109 -0.68 12.01 14.15
C GLY A 109 -0.74 10.63 13.48
N CYS A 110 -1.34 10.52 12.29
CA CYS A 110 -1.43 9.26 11.52
C CYS A 110 -2.36 8.21 12.13
N HIS A 111 -3.27 8.61 13.01
CA HIS A 111 -4.18 7.67 13.66
C HIS A 111 -5.39 7.39 12.78
N VAL A 112 -5.78 6.13 12.72
CA VAL A 112 -7.09 5.71 12.20
C VAL A 112 -7.87 5.17 13.39
N PRO A 113 -9.10 5.67 13.66
CA PRO A 113 -9.90 5.11 14.73
C PRO A 113 -10.10 3.61 14.48
N SER A 114 -10.15 2.81 15.55
CA SER A 114 -10.42 1.38 15.39
C SER A 114 -11.72 1.22 14.59
N LEU A 115 -11.68 0.31 13.61
CA LEU A 115 -12.87 -0.02 12.81
C LEU A 115 -13.89 -0.84 13.62
N ASP A 116 -13.57 -1.22 14.86
CA ASP A 116 -14.40 -2.02 15.79
C ASP A 116 -15.67 -1.31 16.31
N GLY A 117 -16.16 -0.31 15.58
CA GLY A 117 -17.45 0.34 15.82
C GLY A 117 -18.64 -0.33 15.12
N LYS A 118 -18.43 -1.46 14.43
CA LYS A 118 -19.45 -2.41 13.96
C LYS A 118 -18.87 -3.80 13.75
#